data_AF-A0A7V7WHJ9-F1
#
_entry.id   AF-A0A7V7WHJ9-F1
#
_cell.length_a   1.000
_cell.length_b   1.000
_cell.length_c   1.000
_cell.angle_alpha   90.00
_cell.angle_beta   90.00
_cell.angle_gamma   90.00
#
_symmetry.space_group_name_H-M   'P 1'
#
loop_
_entity.id
_entity.type
_entity.pdbx_description
1 polymer ?
#
loop_
_entity_poly.entity_id
_entity_poly.type
_entity_poly.pdbx_seq_one_letter_code
_entity_poly.pdbx_strand_id
1 'polypeptide(L)'
;MRVTSPRGEREWRLPEGDRTLRAELRALERETDPGLFYEGLLGLARRQEAAGRVDAAAELYAAVAREAEGTEQASPLRNRAQAGLDAILGRGAVGPRAEFLLRNLAHQAADPTMLFAMGTAGTVFRMTRLATLSRLASTSSPGFVTQLLGAGRVASLTGFALEAPAFTLAARLGNEALGRSQDWSGSALGRDVASSYLVLGGLKLAGWASGAAYRGLAKPLGLERAQPLRMLFQQGGMGTGILLGHSLEEGLGLRPQQGGATALIDSLALLLQSQVAARLGRRVLGPELEAWNRALDLQAPPPSRPLGLKSSLVLA
;
A
#
# COMPACT_ATOMS: atom_id res chain seq x y z
N MET A 1 -17.12 -25.25 12.49
CA MET A 1 -17.47 -26.61 12.01
C MET A 1 -16.32 -27.53 12.35
N ARG A 2 -16.60 -28.72 12.88
CA ARG A 2 -15.61 -29.73 13.25
C ARG A 2 -15.28 -30.59 12.03
N VAL A 3 -14.02 -30.66 11.66
CA VAL A 3 -13.51 -31.68 10.74
C VAL A 3 -12.62 -32.60 11.54
N THR A 4 -12.71 -33.90 11.32
CA THR A 4 -11.86 -34.92 11.97
C THR A 4 -10.82 -35.40 10.98
N SER A 5 -9.55 -35.43 11.38
CA SER A 5 -8.50 -36.01 10.54
C SER A 5 -8.74 -37.53 10.32
N PRO A 6 -8.20 -38.15 9.26
CA PRO A 6 -8.30 -39.60 9.05
C PRO A 6 -7.80 -40.45 10.22
N ARG A 7 -6.94 -39.86 11.07
CA ARG A 7 -6.43 -40.48 12.30
C ARG A 7 -7.37 -40.31 13.51
N GLY A 8 -8.42 -39.50 13.40
CA GLY A 8 -9.37 -39.21 14.48
C GLY A 8 -8.81 -38.36 15.62
N GLU A 9 -7.60 -37.83 15.48
CA GLU A 9 -6.83 -37.25 16.59
C GLU A 9 -7.12 -35.77 16.84
N ARG A 10 -7.66 -35.03 15.86
CA ARG A 10 -7.90 -33.59 16.01
C ARG A 10 -9.14 -33.05 15.33
N GLU A 11 -9.70 -32.05 16.00
CA GLU A 11 -10.83 -31.24 15.57
C GLU A 11 -10.33 -29.92 14.98
N TRP A 12 -10.57 -29.70 13.68
CA TRP A 12 -10.27 -28.41 13.04
C TRP A 12 -11.37 -27.40 13.33
N ARG A 13 -11.00 -26.21 13.82
CA ARG A 13 -11.90 -25.05 13.81
C ARG A 13 -11.67 -24.27 12.53
N LEU A 14 -12.62 -24.38 11.62
CA LEU A 14 -12.60 -23.62 10.37
C LEU A 14 -13.35 -22.30 10.51
N PRO A 15 -12.98 -21.26 9.72
CA PRO A 15 -13.66 -19.98 9.70
C PRO A 15 -15.17 -20.17 9.44
N GLU A 16 -15.98 -19.54 10.26
CA GLU A 16 -17.43 -19.60 10.11
C GLU A 16 -17.86 -18.75 8.90
N GLY A 17 -18.63 -19.33 7.97
CA GLY A 17 -19.32 -18.55 6.94
C GLY A 17 -19.34 -19.16 5.55
N ASP A 18 -18.32 -19.94 5.16
CA ASP A 18 -18.22 -20.35 3.76
C ASP A 18 -18.79 -21.75 3.46
N ARG A 19 -19.93 -21.79 2.76
CA ARG A 19 -20.63 -23.04 2.43
C ARG A 19 -19.85 -23.91 1.45
N THR A 20 -19.12 -23.31 0.51
CA THR A 20 -18.34 -24.04 -0.51
C THR A 20 -17.13 -24.72 0.11
N LEU A 21 -16.33 -23.98 0.91
CA LEU A 21 -15.24 -24.56 1.70
C LEU A 21 -15.71 -25.74 2.56
N ARG A 22 -16.86 -25.62 3.22
CA ARG A 22 -17.43 -26.71 4.04
C ARG A 22 -17.81 -27.93 3.20
N ALA A 23 -18.40 -27.73 2.02
CA ALA A 23 -18.77 -28.83 1.14
C ALA A 23 -17.54 -29.58 0.62
N GLU A 24 -16.50 -28.85 0.22
CA GLU A 24 -15.23 -29.45 -0.23
C GLU A 24 -14.52 -30.20 0.90
N LEU A 25 -14.49 -29.65 2.11
CA LEU A 25 -13.89 -30.34 3.26
C LEU A 25 -14.65 -31.63 3.61
N ARG A 26 -15.99 -31.63 3.56
CA ARG A 26 -16.78 -32.87 3.72
C ARG A 26 -16.54 -33.90 2.63
N ALA A 27 -16.23 -33.44 1.41
CA ALA A 27 -15.86 -34.35 0.34
C ALA A 27 -14.49 -34.97 0.63
N LEU A 28 -13.52 -34.18 1.09
CA LEU A 28 -12.20 -34.66 1.51
C LEU A 28 -12.26 -35.60 2.72
N GLU A 29 -13.15 -35.37 3.69
CA GLU A 29 -13.34 -36.27 4.85
C GLU A 29 -13.72 -37.70 4.46
N ARG A 30 -14.25 -37.92 3.25
CA ARG A 30 -14.59 -39.25 2.74
C ARG A 30 -13.40 -39.97 2.10
N GLU A 31 -12.28 -39.28 1.90
CA GLU A 31 -11.08 -39.86 1.33
C GLU A 31 -10.39 -40.76 2.36
N THR A 32 -10.23 -42.03 1.99
CA THR A 32 -9.63 -43.05 2.86
C THR A 32 -8.12 -43.09 2.75
N ASP A 33 -7.56 -42.71 1.61
CA ASP A 33 -6.11 -42.65 1.43
C ASP A 33 -5.54 -41.36 2.06
N PRO A 34 -4.64 -41.45 3.06
CA PRO A 34 -4.09 -40.28 3.71
C PRO A 34 -3.32 -39.34 2.77
N GLY A 35 -2.66 -39.88 1.74
CA GLY A 35 -1.91 -39.10 0.77
C GLY A 35 -2.84 -38.24 -0.09
N LEU A 36 -3.91 -38.84 -0.63
CA LEU A 36 -4.94 -38.15 -1.40
C LEU A 36 -5.68 -37.11 -0.57
N PHE A 37 -5.97 -37.42 0.71
CA PHE A 37 -6.57 -36.46 1.63
C PHE A 37 -5.72 -35.19 1.78
N TYR A 38 -4.43 -35.33 2.10
CA TYR A 38 -3.53 -34.20 2.29
C TYR A 38 -3.21 -33.45 0.99
N GLU A 39 -3.09 -34.14 -0.15
CA GLU A 39 -2.96 -33.48 -1.46
C GLU A 39 -4.24 -32.67 -1.77
N GLY A 40 -5.40 -33.23 -1.47
CA GLY A 40 -6.69 -32.55 -1.60
C GLY A 40 -6.81 -31.30 -0.73
N LEU A 41 -6.34 -31.36 0.52
CA LEU A 41 -6.26 -30.20 1.41
C LEU A 41 -5.28 -29.14 0.89
N LEU A 42 -4.12 -29.53 0.36
CA LEU A 42 -3.16 -28.60 -0.25
C LEU A 42 -3.77 -27.91 -1.48
N GLY A 43 -4.48 -28.67 -2.32
CA GLY A 43 -5.21 -28.13 -3.46
C GLY A 43 -6.32 -27.17 -3.05
N LEU A 44 -7.04 -27.48 -1.97
CA LEU A 44 -8.04 -26.59 -1.38
C LEU A 44 -7.40 -25.30 -0.83
N ALA A 45 -6.27 -25.39 -0.12
CA ALA A 45 -5.53 -24.23 0.38
C ALA A 45 -5.17 -23.27 -0.75
N ARG A 46 -4.64 -23.79 -1.87
CA ARG A 46 -4.33 -23.00 -3.07
C ARG A 46 -5.57 -22.33 -3.69
N ARG A 47 -6.74 -23.00 -3.68
CA ARG A 47 -7.99 -22.38 -4.15
C ARG A 47 -8.44 -21.25 -3.23
N GLN A 48 -8.32 -21.42 -1.91
CA GLN A 48 -8.65 -20.35 -0.96
C GLN A 48 -7.68 -19.16 -1.10
N GLU A 49 -6.40 -19.43 -1.32
CA GLU A 49 -5.37 -18.43 -1.63
C GLU A 49 -5.73 -17.65 -2.90
N ALA A 50 -6.08 -18.34 -4.00
CA ALA A 50 -6.52 -17.73 -5.25
C ALA A 50 -7.85 -16.97 -5.12
N ALA A 51 -8.69 -17.34 -4.15
CA ALA A 51 -9.91 -16.61 -3.81
C ALA A 51 -9.66 -15.40 -2.88
N GLY A 52 -8.40 -15.10 -2.53
CA GLY A 52 -8.02 -14.01 -1.63
C GLY A 52 -8.30 -14.28 -0.15
N ARG A 53 -8.66 -15.51 0.22
CA ARG A 53 -8.95 -15.93 1.60
C ARG A 53 -7.70 -16.46 2.27
N VAL A 54 -6.73 -15.56 2.43
CA VAL A 54 -5.36 -15.89 2.86
C VAL A 54 -5.32 -16.55 4.25
N ASP A 55 -6.17 -16.13 5.18
CA ASP A 55 -6.22 -16.74 6.53
C ASP A 55 -6.65 -18.21 6.49
N ALA A 56 -7.71 -18.52 5.75
CA ALA A 56 -8.16 -19.90 5.54
C ALA A 56 -7.10 -20.74 4.81
N ALA A 57 -6.43 -20.17 3.81
CA ALA A 57 -5.32 -20.84 3.13
C ALA A 57 -4.16 -21.15 4.10
N ALA A 58 -3.78 -20.19 4.95
CA ALA A 58 -2.73 -20.37 5.95
C ALA A 58 -3.08 -21.46 6.96
N GLU A 59 -4.32 -21.49 7.45
CA GLU A 59 -4.80 -22.55 8.35
C GLU A 59 -4.71 -23.93 7.68
N LEU A 60 -5.11 -24.05 6.41
CA LEU A 60 -5.03 -25.30 5.65
C LEU A 60 -3.57 -25.71 5.33
N TYR A 61 -2.67 -24.77 5.06
CA TYR A 61 -1.25 -25.09 4.90
C TYR A 61 -0.62 -25.52 6.23
N ALA A 62 -0.90 -24.81 7.32
CA ALA A 62 -0.46 -25.20 8.66
C ALA A 62 -1.05 -26.54 9.09
N ALA A 63 -2.25 -26.86 8.60
CA ALA A 63 -2.89 -28.14 8.80
C ALA A 63 -2.06 -29.28 8.22
N VAL A 64 -1.81 -29.21 6.91
CA VAL A 64 -1.05 -30.22 6.16
C VAL A 64 0.39 -30.31 6.67
N ALA A 65 1.04 -29.18 6.96
CA ALA A 65 2.42 -29.14 7.42
C ALA A 65 2.62 -29.84 8.78
N ARG A 66 1.62 -29.81 9.66
CA ARG A 66 1.66 -30.47 10.98
C ARG A 66 1.27 -31.94 10.92
N GLU A 67 0.22 -32.29 10.16
CA GLU A 67 -0.41 -33.61 10.27
C GLU A 67 0.02 -34.63 9.22
N ALA A 68 0.69 -34.18 8.14
CA ALA A 68 1.25 -35.10 7.17
C ALA A 68 2.34 -36.00 7.77
N GLU A 69 2.86 -35.72 8.98
CA GLU A 69 3.92 -36.50 9.63
C GLU A 69 3.51 -37.98 9.83
N GLY A 70 4.23 -38.89 9.18
CA GLY A 70 4.05 -40.34 9.31
C GLY A 70 3.45 -41.07 8.09
N THR A 71 3.26 -40.42 6.95
CA THR A 71 3.05 -41.12 5.66
C THR A 71 4.36 -41.19 4.88
N GLU A 72 4.61 -42.22 4.06
CA GLU A 72 5.82 -42.26 3.20
C GLU A 72 5.86 -41.05 2.24
N GLN A 73 4.69 -40.56 1.83
CA GLN A 73 4.52 -39.38 0.99
C GLN A 73 4.50 -38.05 1.78
N ALA A 74 4.69 -38.10 3.10
CA ALA A 74 4.60 -36.95 4.00
C ALA A 74 5.57 -35.84 3.65
N SER A 75 6.81 -36.21 3.32
CA SER A 75 7.92 -35.27 3.16
C SER A 75 7.66 -34.23 2.05
N PRO A 76 7.33 -34.61 0.80
CA PRO A 76 7.05 -33.63 -0.25
C PRO A 76 5.77 -32.81 0.00
N LEU A 77 4.74 -33.39 0.61
CA LEU A 77 3.50 -32.68 0.96
C LEU A 77 3.74 -31.63 2.05
N ARG A 78 4.42 -32.02 3.12
CA ARG A 78 4.80 -31.14 4.23
C ARG A 78 5.69 -30.00 3.75
N ASN A 79 6.69 -30.27 2.91
CA ASN A 79 7.57 -29.25 2.38
C ASN A 79 6.82 -28.22 1.53
N ARG A 80 5.89 -28.69 0.67
CA ARG A 80 5.02 -27.79 -0.12
C ARG A 80 4.09 -26.96 0.77
N ALA A 81 3.48 -27.58 1.78
CA ALA A 81 2.59 -26.90 2.70
C ALA A 81 3.32 -25.86 3.55
N GLN A 82 4.50 -26.21 4.09
CA GLN A 82 5.34 -25.29 4.85
C GLN A 82 5.82 -24.13 3.97
N ALA A 83 6.23 -24.39 2.73
CA ALA A 83 6.63 -23.33 1.79
C ALA A 83 5.47 -22.37 1.48
N GLY A 84 4.25 -22.88 1.32
CA GLY A 84 3.04 -22.06 1.13
C GLY A 84 2.71 -21.23 2.37
N LEU A 85 2.76 -21.84 3.56
CA LEU A 85 2.55 -21.15 4.83
C LEU A 85 3.61 -20.06 5.06
N ASP A 86 4.88 -20.39 4.85
CA ASP A 86 5.98 -19.44 4.95
C ASP A 86 5.80 -18.29 3.97
N ALA A 87 5.37 -18.57 2.73
CA ALA A 87 5.10 -17.54 1.74
C ALA A 87 4.02 -16.55 2.22
N ILE A 88 2.91 -17.05 2.77
CA ILE A 88 1.84 -16.23 3.36
C ILE A 88 2.34 -15.41 4.55
N LEU A 89 3.15 -16.03 5.43
CA LEU A 89 3.71 -15.37 6.62
C LEU A 89 4.91 -14.45 6.30
N GLY A 90 5.31 -14.32 5.03
CA GLY A 90 6.47 -13.53 4.61
C GLY A 90 7.83 -14.13 4.98
N ARG A 91 7.88 -15.41 5.32
CA ARG A 91 9.07 -16.19 5.72
C ARG A 91 9.57 -17.10 4.58
N GLY A 92 10.68 -17.79 4.80
CA GLY A 92 11.18 -18.83 3.90
C GLY A 92 11.86 -18.33 2.62
N ALA A 93 11.88 -19.17 1.59
CA ALA A 93 12.58 -18.90 0.32
C ALA A 93 11.94 -17.72 -0.45
N VAL A 94 12.76 -17.01 -1.24
CA VAL A 94 12.30 -15.84 -2.02
C VAL A 94 11.35 -16.26 -3.15
N GLY A 95 11.58 -17.41 -3.79
CA GLY A 95 10.80 -17.89 -4.94
C GLY A 95 9.30 -18.04 -4.64
N PRO A 96 8.88 -18.93 -3.70
CA PRO A 96 7.48 -19.10 -3.34
C PRO A 96 6.82 -17.83 -2.81
N ARG A 97 7.57 -17.00 -2.08
CA ARG A 97 7.11 -15.67 -1.64
C ARG A 97 6.80 -14.76 -2.81
N ALA A 98 7.72 -14.64 -3.77
CA ALA A 98 7.52 -13.81 -4.95
C ALA A 98 6.32 -14.30 -5.77
N GLU A 99 6.15 -15.62 -5.93
CA GLU A 99 5.00 -16.20 -6.61
C GLU A 99 3.68 -15.88 -5.90
N PHE A 100 3.60 -16.09 -4.58
CA PHE A 100 2.43 -15.74 -3.76
C PHE A 100 2.08 -14.25 -3.90
N LEU A 101 3.07 -13.38 -3.71
CA LEU A 101 2.87 -11.94 -3.72
C LEU A 101 2.49 -11.44 -5.12
N LEU A 102 3.07 -11.98 -6.20
CA LEU A 102 2.69 -11.63 -7.58
C LEU A 102 1.27 -12.09 -7.93
N ARG A 103 0.82 -13.25 -7.45
CA ARG A 103 -0.57 -13.70 -7.62
C ARG A 103 -1.54 -12.79 -6.86
N ASN A 104 -1.19 -12.45 -5.63
CA ASN A 104 -2.03 -11.61 -4.79
C ASN A 104 -2.00 -10.13 -5.22
N LEU A 105 -0.96 -9.71 -5.96
CA LEU A 105 -0.77 -8.35 -6.44
C LEU A 105 -2.02 -7.81 -7.16
N ALA A 106 -2.63 -8.60 -8.04
CA ALA A 106 -3.80 -8.18 -8.80
C ALA A 106 -5.04 -8.00 -7.90
N HIS A 107 -5.24 -8.92 -6.94
CA HIS A 107 -6.33 -8.84 -5.98
C HIS A 107 -6.17 -7.65 -5.04
N GLN A 108 -4.96 -7.42 -4.52
CA GLN A 108 -4.64 -6.26 -3.71
C GLN A 108 -4.80 -4.98 -4.54
N ALA A 109 -4.30 -4.94 -5.77
CA ALA A 109 -4.42 -3.79 -6.66
C ALA A 109 -5.86 -3.36 -6.93
N ALA A 110 -6.78 -4.32 -6.87
CA ALA A 110 -8.21 -4.13 -7.06
C ALA A 110 -9.00 -4.06 -5.74
N ASP A 111 -8.37 -3.95 -4.57
CA ASP A 111 -9.09 -3.86 -3.29
C ASP A 111 -9.97 -2.59 -3.29
N PRO A 112 -11.32 -2.76 -3.28
CA PRO A 112 -12.24 -1.63 -3.35
C PRO A 112 -12.05 -0.68 -2.16
N THR A 113 -11.65 -1.19 -1.00
CA THR A 113 -11.44 -0.36 0.20
C THR A 113 -10.28 0.60 0.00
N MET A 114 -9.14 0.09 -0.48
CA MET A 114 -7.96 0.92 -0.74
C MET A 114 -8.22 1.91 -1.86
N LEU A 115 -8.90 1.51 -2.94
CA LEU A 115 -9.29 2.41 -4.02
C LEU A 115 -10.22 3.53 -3.52
N PHE A 116 -11.20 3.20 -2.68
CA PHE A 116 -12.09 4.16 -2.04
C PHE A 116 -11.32 5.13 -1.12
N ALA A 117 -10.43 4.60 -0.29
CA ALA A 117 -9.62 5.41 0.63
C ALA A 117 -8.69 6.38 -0.13
N MET A 118 -7.96 5.89 -1.14
CA MET A 118 -7.09 6.72 -1.98
C MET A 118 -7.89 7.76 -2.76
N GLY A 119 -9.06 7.40 -3.30
CA GLY A 119 -9.93 8.34 -4.00
C GLY A 119 -10.45 9.45 -3.09
N THR A 120 -10.89 9.09 -1.88
CA THR A 120 -11.39 10.02 -0.88
C THR A 120 -10.30 10.96 -0.40
N ALA A 121 -9.16 10.39 0.03
CA ALA A 121 -7.99 11.17 0.48
C ALA A 121 -7.48 12.12 -0.61
N GLY A 122 -7.38 11.65 -1.86
CA GLY A 122 -6.97 12.47 -2.99
C GLY A 122 -7.94 13.63 -3.27
N THR A 123 -9.24 13.42 -3.05
CA THR A 123 -10.27 14.46 -3.19
C THR A 123 -10.16 15.50 -2.09
N VAL A 124 -10.04 15.06 -0.83
CA VAL A 124 -9.83 15.94 0.33
C VAL A 124 -8.56 16.77 0.15
N PHE A 125 -7.46 16.15 -0.28
CA PHE A 125 -6.20 16.84 -0.58
C PHE A 125 -6.42 17.97 -1.59
N ARG A 126 -7.05 17.65 -2.74
CA ARG A 126 -7.28 18.62 -3.82
C ARG A 126 -8.19 19.76 -3.39
N MET A 127 -9.31 19.46 -2.74
CA MET A 127 -10.26 20.47 -2.27
C MET A 127 -9.61 21.40 -1.24
N THR A 128 -8.86 20.83 -0.29
CA THR A 128 -8.15 21.61 0.73
C THR A 128 -7.06 22.48 0.10
N ARG A 129 -6.30 21.92 -0.83
CA ARG A 129 -5.28 22.68 -1.58
C ARG A 129 -5.92 23.83 -2.35
N LEU A 130 -7.01 23.58 -3.07
CA LEU A 130 -7.74 24.59 -3.85
C LEU A 130 -8.30 25.70 -2.96
N ALA A 131 -8.96 25.34 -1.85
CA ALA A 131 -9.47 26.29 -0.88
C ALA A 131 -8.35 27.15 -0.27
N THR A 132 -7.21 26.53 0.03
CA THR A 132 -6.04 27.23 0.56
C THR A 132 -5.42 28.16 -0.48
N LEU A 133 -5.26 27.71 -1.72
CA LEU A 133 -4.78 28.54 -2.84
C LEU A 133 -5.72 29.72 -3.10
N SER A 134 -7.04 29.48 -3.15
CA SER A 134 -8.05 30.53 -3.34
C SER A 134 -7.95 31.58 -2.23
N ARG A 135 -7.85 31.15 -0.98
CA ARG A 135 -7.65 32.05 0.16
C ARG A 135 -6.34 32.84 0.05
N LEU A 136 -5.22 32.18 -0.27
CA LEU A 136 -3.92 32.83 -0.43
C LEU A 136 -3.89 33.82 -1.59
N ALA A 137 -4.54 33.50 -2.71
CA ALA A 137 -4.65 34.37 -3.88
C ALA A 137 -5.52 35.61 -3.59
N SER A 138 -6.54 35.48 -2.74
CA SER A 138 -7.37 36.61 -2.29
C SER A 138 -6.70 37.52 -1.26
N THR A 139 -5.56 37.10 -0.69
CA THR A 139 -4.90 37.85 0.39
C THR A 139 -3.93 38.87 -0.21
N SER A 140 -4.12 40.16 0.08
CA SER A 140 -3.30 41.26 -0.46
C SER A 140 -1.88 41.32 0.11
N SER A 141 -1.63 40.70 1.27
CA SER A 141 -0.32 40.63 1.89
C SER A 141 0.11 39.17 2.12
N PRO A 142 1.11 38.65 1.39
CA PRO A 142 1.59 37.29 1.60
C PRO A 142 2.33 37.22 2.94
N GLY A 143 1.89 36.33 3.85
CA GLY A 143 2.59 36.09 5.11
C GLY A 143 3.99 35.48 4.90
N PHE A 144 4.83 35.53 5.94
CA PHE A 144 6.23 35.06 5.91
C PHE A 144 6.39 33.64 5.33
N VAL A 145 5.54 32.69 5.76
CA VAL A 145 5.58 31.29 5.28
C VAL A 145 5.27 31.20 3.78
N THR A 146 4.29 31.97 3.32
CA THR A 146 3.91 32.05 1.90
C THR A 146 5.02 32.67 1.06
N GLN A 147 5.71 33.68 1.58
CA GLN A 147 6.86 34.30 0.91
C GLN A 147 8.03 33.32 0.78
N LEU A 148 8.36 32.61 1.88
CA LEU A 148 9.49 31.69 1.94
C LEU A 148 9.29 30.43 1.08
N LEU A 149 8.12 29.81 1.19
CA LEU A 149 7.85 28.51 0.55
C LEU A 149 7.11 28.65 -0.79
N GLY A 150 6.41 29.76 -1.00
CA GLY A 150 5.47 29.94 -2.11
C GLY A 150 4.08 29.39 -1.77
N ALA A 151 3.04 30.04 -2.29
CA ALA A 151 1.64 29.68 -2.00
C ALA A 151 1.29 28.23 -2.40
N GLY A 152 1.83 27.75 -3.52
CA GLY A 152 1.64 26.36 -3.97
C GLY A 152 2.15 25.32 -2.97
N ARG A 153 3.30 25.57 -2.33
CA ARG A 153 3.85 24.64 -1.33
C ARG A 153 3.05 24.68 -0.04
N VAL A 154 2.68 25.87 0.43
CA VAL A 154 1.83 26.04 1.62
C VAL A 154 0.50 25.30 1.43
N ALA A 155 -0.19 25.54 0.32
CA ALA A 155 -1.45 24.86 0.03
C ALA A 155 -1.30 23.34 -0.07
N SER A 156 -0.17 22.85 -0.59
CA SER A 156 0.11 21.41 -0.66
C SER A 156 0.40 20.81 0.71
N LEU A 157 1.07 21.54 1.62
CA LEU A 157 1.30 21.12 3.00
C LEU A 157 -0.01 21.09 3.79
N THR A 158 -0.87 22.11 3.62
CA THR A 158 -2.20 22.13 4.24
C THR A 158 -3.08 20.99 3.73
N GLY A 159 -3.09 20.74 2.41
CA GLY A 159 -3.78 19.59 1.84
C GLY A 159 -3.26 18.26 2.40
N PHE A 160 -1.94 18.12 2.53
CA PHE A 160 -1.31 16.92 3.09
C PHE A 160 -1.71 16.67 4.56
N ALA A 161 -1.82 17.72 5.37
CA ALA A 161 -2.24 17.63 6.77
C ALA A 161 -3.68 17.09 6.94
N LEU A 162 -4.53 17.19 5.92
CA LEU A 162 -5.87 16.61 5.96
C LEU A 162 -5.97 15.29 5.18
N GLU A 163 -5.04 15.02 4.28
CA GLU A 163 -5.03 13.83 3.43
C GLU A 163 -4.82 12.53 4.24
N ALA A 164 -3.83 12.50 5.14
CA ALA A 164 -3.53 11.32 5.95
C ALA A 164 -4.70 10.88 6.86
N PRO A 165 -5.31 11.74 7.69
CA PRO A 165 -6.45 11.33 8.51
C PRO A 165 -7.66 10.95 7.66
N ALA A 166 -7.91 11.65 6.54
CA ALA A 166 -8.98 11.28 5.62
C ALA A 166 -8.75 9.89 5.02
N PHE A 167 -7.52 9.56 4.65
CA PHE A 167 -7.15 8.23 4.16
C PHE A 167 -7.42 7.14 5.21
N THR A 168 -6.92 7.34 6.44
CA THR A 168 -7.11 6.37 7.53
C THR A 168 -8.59 6.13 7.84
N LEU A 169 -9.38 7.20 7.95
CA LEU A 169 -10.82 7.10 8.23
C LEU A 169 -11.56 6.42 7.08
N ALA A 170 -11.29 6.80 5.83
CA ALA A 170 -11.94 6.20 4.66
C ALA A 170 -11.59 4.72 4.50
N ALA A 171 -10.35 4.31 4.76
CA ALA A 171 -9.94 2.91 4.72
C ALA A 171 -10.67 2.08 5.78
N ARG A 172 -10.77 2.58 7.02
CA ARG A 172 -11.49 1.90 8.10
C ARG A 172 -12.98 1.79 7.83
N LEU A 173 -13.61 2.87 7.38
CA LEU A 173 -15.03 2.86 6.98
C LEU A 173 -15.29 1.90 5.82
N GLY A 174 -14.42 1.85 4.81
CA GLY A 174 -14.55 0.90 3.71
C GLY A 174 -14.40 -0.55 4.16
N ASN A 175 -13.46 -0.83 5.06
CA ASN A 175 -13.29 -2.16 5.65
C ASN A 175 -14.53 -2.59 6.46
N GLU A 176 -15.07 -1.69 7.27
CA GLU A 176 -16.27 -1.96 8.07
C GLU A 176 -17.52 -2.15 7.20
N ALA A 177 -17.65 -1.38 6.13
CA ALA A 177 -18.72 -1.57 5.14
C ALA A 177 -18.65 -2.93 4.43
N LEU A 178 -17.47 -3.54 4.34
CA LEU A 178 -17.27 -4.90 3.84
C LEU A 178 -17.37 -5.98 4.92
N GLY A 179 -17.80 -5.61 6.13
CA GLY A 179 -17.98 -6.54 7.26
C GLY A 179 -16.68 -6.92 7.98
N ARG A 180 -15.56 -6.22 7.74
CA ARG A 180 -14.31 -6.43 8.46
C ARG A 180 -14.35 -5.63 9.76
N SER A 181 -14.25 -6.28 10.91
CA SER A 181 -14.17 -5.59 12.21
C SER A 181 -12.92 -4.71 12.28
N GLN A 182 -13.08 -3.46 12.71
CA GLN A 182 -11.98 -2.51 12.89
C GLN A 182 -11.90 -2.05 14.35
N ASP A 183 -10.69 -1.90 14.89
CA ASP A 183 -10.49 -1.36 16.25
C ASP A 183 -10.51 0.18 16.22
N TRP A 184 -11.60 0.81 16.65
CA TRP A 184 -11.77 2.26 16.70
C TRP A 184 -11.14 2.93 17.94
N SER A 185 -10.32 2.21 18.71
CA SER A 185 -9.59 2.81 19.83
C SER A 185 -8.73 4.00 19.38
N GLY A 186 -8.64 5.03 20.24
CA GLY A 186 -7.82 6.21 19.95
C GLY A 186 -6.34 5.87 19.71
N SER A 187 -5.82 4.83 20.37
CA SER A 187 -4.47 4.30 20.16
C SER A 187 -4.28 3.68 18.78
N ALA A 188 -5.26 2.91 18.29
CA ALA A 188 -5.17 2.30 16.96
C ALA A 188 -5.32 3.36 15.86
N LEU A 189 -6.26 4.28 16.01
CA LEU A 189 -6.42 5.42 15.10
C LEU A 189 -5.17 6.30 15.05
N GLY A 190 -4.60 6.65 16.21
CA GLY A 190 -3.38 7.45 16.28
C GLY A 190 -2.20 6.78 15.58
N ARG A 191 -2.02 5.47 15.78
CA ARG A 191 -0.99 4.68 15.11
C ARG A 191 -1.17 4.68 13.59
N ASP A 192 -2.38 4.43 13.12
CA ASP A 192 -2.67 4.37 11.67
C ASP A 192 -2.52 5.72 10.98
N VAL A 193 -2.91 6.81 11.65
CA VAL A 193 -2.71 8.18 11.15
C VAL A 193 -1.21 8.51 11.08
N ALA A 194 -0.44 8.18 12.12
CA ALA A 194 1.01 8.38 12.12
C ALA A 194 1.70 7.58 11.00
N SER A 195 1.34 6.30 10.85
CA SER A 195 1.78 5.44 9.75
C SER A 195 1.45 6.05 8.39
N SER A 196 0.20 6.53 8.20
CA SER A 196 -0.23 7.18 6.97
C SER A 196 0.59 8.44 6.64
N TYR A 197 0.94 9.24 7.66
CA TYR A 197 1.82 10.40 7.48
C TYR A 197 3.24 10.02 7.07
N LEU A 198 3.81 8.96 7.64
CA LEU A 198 5.15 8.49 7.28
C LEU A 198 5.20 7.98 5.84
N VAL A 199 4.21 7.18 5.44
CA VAL A 199 4.14 6.64 4.07
C VAL A 199 3.88 7.75 3.06
N LEU A 200 2.84 8.56 3.26
CA LEU A 200 2.52 9.66 2.33
C LEU A 200 3.61 10.74 2.33
N GLY A 201 4.23 11.01 3.48
CA GLY A 201 5.36 11.92 3.63
C GLY A 201 6.58 11.43 2.87
N GLY A 202 6.94 10.15 3.04
CA GLY A 202 8.01 9.48 2.30
C GLY A 202 7.79 9.54 0.79
N LEU A 203 6.56 9.25 0.33
CA LEU A 203 6.16 9.39 -1.07
C LEU A 203 6.35 10.80 -1.62
N LYS A 204 5.92 11.85 -0.89
CA LYS A 204 6.05 13.24 -1.33
C LYS A 204 7.51 13.71 -1.34
N LEU A 205 8.28 13.36 -0.30
CA LEU A 205 9.71 13.67 -0.23
C LEU A 205 10.48 13.00 -1.36
N ALA A 206 10.23 11.72 -1.61
CA ALA A 206 10.89 10.99 -2.69
C ALA A 206 10.48 11.51 -4.07
N GLY A 207 9.22 11.92 -4.27
CA GLY A 207 8.77 12.60 -5.48
C GLY A 207 9.45 13.95 -5.71
N TRP A 208 9.68 14.72 -4.64
CA TRP A 208 10.43 15.98 -4.73
C TRP A 208 11.91 15.74 -5.04
N ALA A 209 12.53 14.78 -4.35
CA ALA A 209 13.92 14.39 -4.57
C ALA A 209 14.14 13.85 -5.99
N SER A 210 13.25 12.98 -6.49
CA SER A 210 13.35 12.45 -7.85
C SER A 210 13.15 13.52 -8.91
N GLY A 211 12.24 14.48 -8.69
CA GLY A 211 12.06 15.64 -9.57
C GLY A 211 13.25 16.59 -9.55
N ALA A 212 13.90 16.79 -8.40
CA ALA A 212 15.14 17.54 -8.29
C ALA A 212 16.30 16.83 -9.00
N ALA A 213 16.46 15.53 -8.77
CA ALA A 213 17.47 14.70 -9.42
C ALA A 213 17.29 14.67 -10.95
N TYR A 214 16.05 14.49 -11.44
CA TYR A 214 15.75 14.53 -12.86
C TYR A 214 16.14 15.89 -13.47
N ARG A 215 15.78 17.01 -12.83
CA ARG A 215 16.18 18.34 -13.33
C ARG A 215 17.69 18.59 -13.26
N GLY A 216 18.37 18.08 -12.24
CA GLY A 216 19.81 18.23 -12.07
C GLY A 216 20.62 17.39 -13.07
N LEU A 217 20.15 16.18 -13.39
CA LEU A 217 20.86 15.23 -14.25
C LEU A 217 20.42 15.28 -15.72
N ALA A 218 19.12 15.39 -16.00
CA ALA A 218 18.61 15.34 -17.37
C ALA A 218 18.83 16.66 -18.13
N LYS A 219 18.75 17.80 -17.44
CA LYS A 219 18.95 19.13 -18.04
C LYS A 219 20.34 19.34 -18.64
N PRO A 220 21.46 19.09 -17.93
CA PRO A 220 22.80 19.29 -18.51
C PRO A 220 23.10 18.34 -19.68
N LEU A 221 22.45 17.17 -19.72
CA LEU A 221 22.64 16.19 -20.78
C LEU A 221 21.71 16.41 -22.00
N GLY A 222 20.87 17.46 -21.99
CA GLY A 222 19.90 17.69 -23.06
C GLY A 222 18.79 16.63 -23.15
N LEU A 223 18.62 15.80 -22.11
CA LEU A 223 17.65 14.70 -22.06
C LEU A 223 16.26 15.13 -21.56
N GLU A 224 15.97 16.43 -21.52
CA GLU A 224 14.67 16.95 -21.05
C GLU A 224 13.48 16.42 -21.87
N ARG A 225 13.72 16.05 -23.13
CA ARG A 225 12.69 15.48 -24.04
C ARG A 225 12.54 13.96 -23.93
N ALA A 226 13.41 13.27 -23.19
CA ALA A 226 13.34 11.82 -23.02
C ALA A 226 12.21 11.46 -22.05
N GLN A 227 10.99 11.34 -22.58
CA GLN A 227 9.80 10.94 -21.83
C GLN A 227 9.98 9.62 -21.03
N PRO A 228 10.67 8.58 -21.55
CA PRO A 228 10.92 7.36 -20.78
C PRO A 228 11.76 7.61 -19.52
N LEU A 229 12.75 8.49 -19.60
CA LEU A 229 13.62 8.81 -18.47
C LEU A 229 12.81 9.50 -17.36
N ARG A 230 11.97 10.47 -17.72
CA ARG A 230 11.07 11.13 -16.76
C ARG A 230 10.16 10.12 -16.04
N MET A 231 9.62 9.15 -16.79
CA MET A 231 8.77 8.09 -16.23
C MET A 231 9.55 7.20 -15.26
N LEU A 232 10.79 6.81 -15.59
CA LEU A 232 11.66 6.04 -14.72
C LEU A 232 11.98 6.78 -13.41
N PHE A 233 12.34 8.07 -13.46
CA PHE A 233 12.58 8.87 -12.26
C PHE A 233 11.32 9.03 -11.40
N GLN A 234 10.16 9.20 -12.05
CA GLN A 234 8.89 9.35 -11.33
C GLN A 234 8.47 8.04 -10.65
N GLN A 235 8.51 6.92 -11.38
CA GLN A 235 8.17 5.60 -10.84
C GLN A 235 9.18 5.14 -9.78
N GLY A 236 10.48 5.32 -10.06
CA GLY A 236 11.56 5.04 -9.11
C GLY A 236 11.43 5.87 -7.84
N GLY A 237 11.14 7.18 -7.97
CA GLY A 237 10.89 8.05 -6.83
C GLY A 237 9.70 7.60 -5.97
N MET A 238 8.59 7.20 -6.59
CA MET A 238 7.45 6.64 -5.86
C MET A 238 7.84 5.36 -5.10
N GLY A 239 8.50 4.40 -5.78
CA GLY A 239 8.96 3.17 -5.14
C GLY A 239 9.89 3.43 -3.95
N THR A 240 10.89 4.30 -4.13
CA THR A 240 11.80 4.71 -3.05
C THR A 240 11.06 5.39 -1.89
N GLY A 241 10.03 6.19 -2.18
CA GLY A 241 9.22 6.84 -1.15
C GLY A 241 8.44 5.86 -0.28
N ILE A 242 7.92 4.78 -0.86
CA ILE A 242 7.22 3.73 -0.11
C ILE A 242 8.21 2.97 0.78
N LEU A 243 9.36 2.59 0.24
CA LEU A 243 10.40 1.91 1.00
C LEU A 243 10.92 2.77 2.15
N LEU A 244 11.08 4.08 1.93
CA LEU A 244 11.46 5.03 2.97
C LEU A 244 10.37 5.16 4.04
N GLY A 245 9.09 5.22 3.65
CA GLY A 245 7.99 5.24 4.60
C GLY A 245 8.00 3.99 5.48
N HIS A 246 8.17 2.81 4.87
CA HIS A 246 8.21 1.53 5.56
C HIS A 246 9.40 1.43 6.53
N SER A 247 10.60 1.84 6.11
CA SER A 247 11.78 1.80 6.99
C SER A 247 11.65 2.76 8.18
N LEU A 248 10.96 3.90 8.00
CA LEU A 248 10.64 4.81 9.10
C LEU A 248 9.60 4.19 10.06
N GLU A 249 8.59 3.49 9.56
CA GLU A 249 7.61 2.78 10.40
C GLU A 249 8.27 1.68 11.25
N GLU A 250 9.15 0.88 10.64
CA GLU A 250 9.93 -0.14 11.34
C GLU A 250 10.87 0.49 12.38
N GLY A 251 11.59 1.55 12.00
CA GLY A 251 12.52 2.26 12.87
C GLY A 251 11.85 2.93 14.08
N LEU A 252 10.58 3.33 13.94
CA LEU A 252 9.77 3.90 15.02
C LEU A 252 8.97 2.82 15.81
N GLY A 253 9.10 1.55 15.45
CA GLY A 253 8.38 0.45 16.08
C GLY A 253 6.86 0.50 15.86
N LEU A 254 6.40 1.24 14.85
CA LEU A 254 4.98 1.32 14.49
C LEU A 254 4.53 0.07 13.71
N ARG A 255 5.50 -0.60 13.05
CA ARG A 255 5.28 -1.82 12.28
C ARG A 255 6.33 -2.88 12.65
N PRO A 256 5.95 -4.16 12.74
CA PRO A 256 6.93 -5.24 12.90
C PRO A 256 7.86 -5.29 11.68
N GLN A 257 9.14 -5.59 11.93
CA GLN A 257 10.14 -5.69 10.88
C GLN A 257 9.77 -6.80 9.87
N GLN A 258 9.69 -6.44 8.59
CA GLN A 258 9.37 -7.35 7.49
C GLN A 258 10.62 -7.66 6.67
N GLY A 259 10.64 -8.82 6.02
CA GLY A 259 11.75 -9.16 5.12
C GLY A 259 11.77 -8.21 3.92
N GLY A 260 12.95 -7.74 3.50
CA GLY A 260 13.08 -6.74 2.43
C GLY A 260 12.43 -7.12 1.09
N ALA A 261 12.35 -8.42 0.75
CA ALA A 261 11.64 -8.89 -0.45
C ALA A 261 10.13 -8.66 -0.37
N THR A 262 9.53 -8.89 0.81
CA THR A 262 8.11 -8.63 1.06
C THR A 262 7.84 -7.13 0.97
N ALA A 263 8.67 -6.31 1.62
CA ALA A 263 8.56 -4.85 1.56
C ALA A 263 8.63 -4.32 0.10
N LEU A 264 9.50 -4.88 -0.74
CA LEU A 264 9.63 -4.49 -2.13
C LEU A 264 8.36 -4.82 -2.94
N ILE A 265 7.78 -6.00 -2.76
CA ILE A 265 6.59 -6.38 -3.54
C ILE A 265 5.34 -5.67 -3.03
N ASP A 266 5.20 -5.49 -1.71
CA ASP A 266 4.16 -4.64 -1.13
C ASP A 266 4.24 -3.20 -1.70
N SER A 267 5.46 -2.70 -1.88
CA SER A 267 5.69 -1.39 -2.51
C SER A 267 5.26 -1.36 -3.98
N LEU A 268 5.49 -2.44 -4.73
CA LEU A 268 5.00 -2.58 -6.11
C LEU A 268 3.47 -2.65 -6.17
N ALA A 269 2.84 -3.34 -5.23
CA ALA A 269 1.39 -3.41 -5.08
C ALA A 269 0.78 -2.05 -4.84
N LEU A 270 1.32 -1.33 -3.85
CA LEU A 270 0.87 0.01 -3.51
C LEU A 270 1.11 1.00 -4.67
N LEU A 271 2.23 0.86 -5.39
CA LEU A 271 2.50 1.65 -6.58
C LEU A 271 1.46 1.39 -7.68
N LEU A 272 1.11 0.14 -7.94
CA LEU A 272 0.07 -0.21 -8.92
C LEU A 272 -1.31 0.32 -8.49
N GLN A 273 -1.70 0.11 -7.22
CA GLN A 273 -2.93 0.68 -6.63
C GLN A 273 -2.99 2.20 -6.82
N SER A 274 -1.90 2.90 -6.53
CA SER A 274 -1.84 4.36 -6.65
C SER A 274 -2.05 4.83 -8.09
N GLN A 275 -1.54 4.10 -9.09
CA GLN A 275 -1.75 4.43 -10.50
C GLN A 275 -3.20 4.20 -10.93
N VAL A 276 -3.81 3.10 -10.49
CA VAL A 276 -5.22 2.79 -10.76
C VAL A 276 -6.11 3.85 -10.11
N ALA A 277 -5.93 4.12 -8.82
CA ALA A 277 -6.68 5.13 -8.08
C ALA A 277 -6.52 6.53 -8.72
N ALA A 278 -5.31 6.92 -9.10
CA ALA A 278 -5.07 8.19 -9.77
C ALA A 278 -5.78 8.29 -11.13
N ARG A 279 -5.82 7.21 -11.92
CA ARG A 279 -6.56 7.18 -13.19
C ARG A 279 -8.07 7.28 -12.97
N LEU A 280 -8.61 6.54 -12.00
CA LEU A 280 -10.03 6.60 -11.65
C LEU A 280 -10.41 8.00 -11.15
N GLY A 281 -9.62 8.57 -10.25
CA GLY A 281 -9.85 9.93 -9.73
C GLY A 281 -9.88 10.99 -10.83
N ARG A 282 -9.00 10.90 -11.84
CA ARG A 282 -9.03 11.81 -13.01
C ARG A 282 -10.31 11.68 -13.84
N ARG A 283 -10.84 10.45 -13.98
CA ARG A 283 -12.11 10.23 -14.69
C ARG A 283 -13.31 10.79 -13.93
N VAL A 284 -13.32 10.63 -12.60
CA VAL A 284 -14.42 11.10 -11.74
C VAL A 284 -14.42 12.62 -11.61
N LEU A 285 -13.26 13.24 -11.41
CA LEU A 285 -13.16 14.69 -11.17
C LEU A 285 -13.17 15.53 -12.45
N GLY A 286 -13.01 14.90 -13.61
CA GLY A 286 -13.02 15.57 -14.92
C GLY A 286 -11.79 16.43 -15.22
N PRO A 287 -11.59 16.81 -16.49
CA PRO A 287 -10.46 17.65 -16.93
C PRO A 287 -10.58 19.11 -16.47
N GLU A 288 -11.80 19.59 -16.18
CA GLU A 288 -12.06 20.97 -15.77
C GLU A 288 -11.42 21.31 -14.43
N LEU A 289 -11.49 20.40 -13.45
CA LEU A 289 -10.85 20.59 -12.15
C LEU A 289 -9.32 20.70 -12.29
N GLU A 290 -8.72 19.92 -13.19
CA GLU A 290 -7.28 20.01 -13.45
C GLU A 290 -6.91 21.31 -14.15
N ALA A 291 -7.73 21.79 -15.09
CA ALA A 291 -7.55 23.08 -15.72
C ALA A 291 -7.64 24.22 -14.70
N TRP A 292 -8.64 24.18 -13.82
CA TRP A 292 -8.81 25.18 -12.76
C TRP A 292 -7.65 25.18 -11.77
N ASN A 293 -7.20 24.00 -11.34
CA ASN A 293 -6.05 23.87 -10.45
C ASN A 293 -4.76 24.42 -11.08
N ARG A 294 -4.54 24.18 -12.38
CA ARG A 294 -3.43 24.78 -13.13
C ARG A 294 -3.54 26.30 -13.22
N ALA A 295 -4.74 26.83 -13.45
CA ALA A 295 -4.97 28.26 -13.52
C ALA A 295 -4.65 28.97 -12.19
N LEU A 296 -5.09 28.40 -11.06
CA LEU A 296 -4.75 28.93 -9.74
C LEU A 296 -3.26 28.85 -9.44
N ASP A 297 -2.58 27.78 -9.85
CA ASP A 297 -1.13 27.66 -9.68
C ASP A 297 -0.34 28.69 -10.49
N LEU A 298 -0.84 29.08 -11.67
CA LEU A 298 -0.23 30.14 -12.49
C LEU A 298 -0.47 31.55 -11.92
N GLN A 299 -1.58 31.75 -11.20
CA GLN A 299 -1.90 33.01 -10.52
C GLN A 299 -1.19 33.14 -9.16
N ALA A 300 -0.76 32.02 -8.58
CA ALA A 300 -0.10 32.02 -7.28
C ALA A 300 1.28 32.73 -7.37
N PRO A 301 1.60 33.64 -6.43
CA PRO A 301 2.88 34.34 -6.45
C PRO A 301 4.03 33.33 -6.29
N PRO A 302 5.10 33.45 -7.11
CA PRO A 302 6.27 32.61 -6.95
C PRO A 302 6.93 32.84 -5.58
N PRO A 303 7.65 31.86 -5.02
CA PRO A 303 8.44 32.09 -3.82
C PRO A 303 9.37 33.28 -4.06
N SER A 304 9.41 34.23 -3.12
CA SER A 304 10.36 35.33 -3.22
C SER A 304 11.75 34.74 -3.32
N ARG A 305 12.56 35.14 -4.31
CA ARG A 305 13.98 34.82 -4.29
C ARG A 305 14.49 35.23 -2.91
N PRO A 306 15.20 34.34 -2.18
CA PRO A 306 15.72 34.69 -0.87
C PRO A 306 16.43 36.02 -1.06
N LEU A 307 15.92 37.07 -0.40
CA LEU A 307 16.48 38.42 -0.46
C LEU A 307 17.96 38.20 -0.31
N GLY A 308 18.70 38.47 -1.39
CA GLY A 308 20.11 38.15 -1.44
C GLY A 308 20.67 38.66 -0.14
N LEU A 309 21.19 37.74 0.69
CA LEU A 309 22.22 38.08 1.63
C LEU A 309 23.24 38.74 0.72
N LYS A 310 23.14 40.07 0.60
CA LYS A 310 24.08 40.87 -0.16
C LYS A 310 25.37 40.40 0.45
N SER A 311 26.19 39.74 -0.37
CA SER A 311 27.53 39.35 0.00
C SER A 311 28.33 40.65 0.20
N SER A 312 28.00 41.40 1.25
CA SER A 312 28.76 42.53 1.77
C SER A 312 30.00 42.05 2.51
N LEU A 313 30.32 40.75 2.44
CA LEU A 313 31.67 40.21 2.57
C LEU A 313 32.40 40.33 1.23
N VAL A 314 32.56 41.56 0.75
CA VAL A 314 33.64 41.93 -0.17
C VAL A 314 34.45 42.99 0.56
N LEU A 315 35.57 42.53 1.12
CA LEU A 315 36.77 43.28 1.54
C LEU A 315 36.59 44.38 2.60
N ALA A 316 36.91 44.02 3.85
CA ALA A 316 37.76 44.85 4.70
C ALA A 316 39.00 44.03 5.05
#